data_AF-W4LZ51-F1
#
_entry.id   AF-W4LZ51-F1
#
_cell.length_a   1.000
_cell.length_b   1.000
_cell.length_c   1.000
_cell.angle_alpha   90.00
_cell.angle_beta   90.00
_cell.angle_gamma   90.00
#
_symmetry.space_group_name_H-M   'P 1'
#
loop_
_entity.id
_entity.type
_entity.pdbx_description
1 polymer ?
#
loop_
_entity_poly.entity_id
_entity_poly.type
_entity_poly.pdbx_seq_one_letter_code
_entity_poly.pdbx_strand_id
1 'polypeptide(L)'
;MGVRAMAVQSAEDRVENDPQLQSRGMYVEMEHPALGRQKFQGPPFKLAKSPASIHRPAPLIGQHTREILQELLEMSLDEIRAGYEDGTFWPPSIPKYPYVEEALQ
;
A
#
# COMPACT_ATOMS: atom_id res chain seq x y z
N MET A 1 -20.52 37.69 -17.60
CA MET A 1 -19.12 37.44 -17.98
C MET A 1 -18.78 35.99 -17.60
N GLY A 2 -18.45 35.13 -18.58
CA GLY A 2 -18.19 33.69 -18.39
C GLY A 2 -16.70 33.36 -18.24
N VAL A 3 -16.00 34.07 -17.35
CA VAL A 3 -14.56 33.87 -17.15
C VAL A 3 -14.34 32.61 -16.31
N ARG A 4 -13.53 31.67 -16.81
CA ARG A 4 -13.18 30.44 -16.11
C ARG A 4 -12.04 30.72 -15.12
N ALA A 5 -12.30 30.45 -13.84
CA ALA A 5 -11.31 30.55 -12.77
C ALA A 5 -11.65 29.51 -11.67
N MET A 6 -10.64 29.18 -10.87
CA MET A 6 -10.80 28.36 -9.66
C MET A 6 -9.85 28.88 -8.58
N ALA A 7 -10.16 28.61 -7.32
CA ALA A 7 -9.26 28.90 -6.22
C ALA A 7 -8.02 27.97 -6.27
N VAL A 8 -6.87 28.49 -5.86
CA VAL A 8 -5.69 27.65 -5.59
C VAL A 8 -5.95 26.94 -4.26
N GLN A 9 -6.20 25.64 -4.32
CA GLN A 9 -6.49 24.83 -3.14
C GLN A 9 -5.22 24.42 -2.40
N SER A 10 -5.28 24.41 -1.07
CA SER A 10 -4.27 23.78 -0.24
C SER A 10 -4.39 22.24 -0.27
N ALA A 11 -3.44 21.54 0.35
CA ALA A 11 -3.54 20.08 0.50
C ALA A 11 -4.74 19.68 1.37
N GLU A 12 -4.98 20.41 2.46
CA GLU A 12 -6.13 20.19 3.35
C GLU A 12 -7.44 20.40 2.60
N ASP A 13 -7.58 21.51 1.86
CA ASP A 13 -8.81 21.78 1.11
C ASP A 13 -9.13 20.66 0.13
N ARG A 14 -8.11 20.16 -0.58
CA ARG A 14 -8.27 19.11 -1.58
C ARG A 14 -8.65 17.76 -0.95
N VAL A 15 -8.11 17.41 0.21
CA VAL A 15 -8.28 16.08 0.83
C VAL A 15 -9.47 16.03 1.79
N GLU A 16 -9.72 17.11 2.51
CA GLU A 16 -10.73 17.19 3.56
C GLU A 16 -12.01 17.89 3.10
N ASN A 17 -11.89 18.99 2.33
CA ASN A 17 -13.00 19.95 2.18
C ASN A 17 -13.62 20.00 0.78
N ASP A 18 -13.02 19.39 -0.25
CA ASP A 18 -13.53 19.49 -1.62
C ASP A 18 -14.78 18.59 -1.87
N PRO A 19 -15.97 19.17 -2.10
CA PRO A 19 -17.21 18.40 -2.26
C PRO A 19 -17.24 17.58 -3.54
N GLN A 20 -16.52 18.00 -4.59
CA GLN A 20 -16.44 17.25 -5.83
C GLN A 20 -15.54 16.01 -5.66
N LEU A 21 -14.43 16.12 -4.93
CA LEU A 21 -13.56 14.98 -4.67
C LEU A 21 -14.19 13.99 -3.69
N GLN A 22 -14.93 14.47 -2.69
CA GLN A 22 -15.73 13.63 -1.81
C GLN A 22 -16.84 12.87 -2.57
N SER A 23 -17.64 13.55 -3.39
CA SER A 23 -18.71 12.91 -4.18
C SER A 23 -18.19 11.89 -5.18
N ARG A 24 -16.95 12.07 -5.67
CA ARG A 24 -16.27 11.10 -6.53
C ARG A 24 -15.59 9.97 -5.76
N GLY A 25 -15.59 9.98 -4.42
CA GLY A 25 -14.85 9.01 -3.62
C GLY A 25 -13.37 8.97 -4.03
N MET A 26 -12.75 10.15 -4.18
CA MET A 26 -11.35 10.28 -4.58
C MET A 26 -10.41 9.78 -3.49
N TYR A 27 -10.78 9.95 -2.22
CA TYR A 27 -9.99 9.51 -1.08
C TYR A 27 -10.72 8.40 -0.34
N VAL A 28 -10.01 7.32 -0.04
CA VAL A 28 -10.51 6.16 0.70
C VAL A 28 -9.75 6.07 2.00
N GLU A 29 -10.48 6.00 3.11
CA GLU A 29 -9.87 5.80 4.42
C GLU A 29 -9.60 4.31 4.64
N MET A 30 -8.38 3.97 5.07
CA MET A 30 -8.01 2.60 5.44
C MET A 30 -6.94 2.59 6.53
N GLU A 31 -6.86 1.48 7.25
CA GLU A 31 -5.83 1.23 8.26
C GLU A 31 -4.55 0.73 7.57
N HIS A 32 -3.45 1.45 7.72
CA HIS A 32 -2.13 1.02 7.26
C HIS A 32 -1.29 0.53 8.44
N PRO A 33 -0.66 -0.66 8.38
CA PRO A 33 0.04 -1.25 9.52
C PRO A 33 1.09 -0.34 10.20
N ALA A 34 1.74 0.54 9.43
CA ALA A 34 2.73 1.49 9.95
C ALA A 34 2.24 2.94 10.12
N LEU A 35 1.13 3.35 9.48
CA LEU A 35 0.69 4.76 9.45
C LEU A 35 -0.64 4.98 10.19
N GLY A 36 -1.27 3.90 10.66
CA GLY A 36 -2.60 3.91 11.24
C GLY A 36 -3.68 4.23 10.21
N ARG A 37 -4.82 4.74 10.69
CA ARG A 37 -5.92 5.20 9.86
C ARG A 37 -5.53 6.44 9.04
N GLN A 38 -5.52 6.31 7.71
CA GLN A 38 -5.16 7.41 6.81
C GLN A 38 -6.05 7.42 5.56
N LYS A 39 -6.14 8.58 4.90
CA LYS A 39 -6.78 8.73 3.59
C LYS A 39 -5.78 8.49 2.46
N PHE A 40 -6.10 7.56 1.57
CA PHE A 40 -5.33 7.25 0.38
C PHE A 40 -6.07 7.69 -0.87
N GLN A 41 -5.34 8.23 -1.83
CA GLN A 41 -5.93 8.61 -3.10
C GLN A 41 -6.27 7.36 -3.91
N GLY A 42 -7.56 7.20 -4.21
CA GLY A 42 -8.08 6.17 -5.10
C GLY A 42 -7.85 6.48 -6.58
N PRO A 43 -8.31 5.60 -7.48
CA PRO A 43 -8.17 5.79 -8.92
C PRO A 43 -8.85 7.10 -9.37
N PRO A 44 -8.15 7.96 -10.15
CA PRO A 44 -8.67 9.27 -10.54
C PRO A 44 -9.79 9.19 -11.58
N PHE A 45 -9.96 8.03 -12.21
CA PHE A 45 -10.99 7.71 -13.20
C PHE A 45 -12.02 6.72 -12.62
N LYS A 46 -13.21 6.67 -13.22
CA LYS A 46 -14.27 5.71 -12.88
C LYS A 46 -14.61 4.91 -14.13
N LEU A 47 -14.59 3.59 -14.00
CA LEU A 47 -14.87 2.65 -15.08
C LEU A 47 -16.19 1.95 -14.80
N ALA A 48 -17.16 2.08 -15.71
CA ALA A 48 -18.49 1.53 -15.52
C ALA A 48 -18.52 -0.01 -15.51
N LYS A 49 -17.68 -0.66 -16.34
CA LYS A 49 -17.66 -2.13 -16.49
C LYS A 49 -16.65 -2.83 -15.58
N SER A 50 -15.63 -2.12 -15.12
CA SER A 50 -14.54 -2.68 -14.32
C SER A 50 -14.07 -1.65 -13.29
N PRO A 51 -14.90 -1.36 -12.26
CA PRO A 51 -14.60 -0.33 -11.27
C PRO A 51 -13.20 -0.53 -10.68
N ALA A 52 -12.35 0.49 -10.82
CA ALA A 52 -11.04 0.48 -10.19
C ALA A 52 -11.19 0.88 -8.72
N SER A 53 -10.59 0.10 -7.83
CA SER A 53 -10.68 0.30 -6.38
C SER A 53 -9.38 -0.13 -5.69
N ILE A 54 -9.08 0.54 -4.57
CA ILE A 54 -8.01 0.13 -3.65
C ILE A 54 -8.67 -0.70 -2.55
N HIS A 55 -8.20 -1.92 -2.36
CA HIS A 55 -8.80 -2.88 -1.43
C HIS A 55 -7.93 -3.18 -0.20
N ARG A 56 -6.65 -2.80 -0.25
CA ARG A 56 -5.68 -3.03 0.82
C ARG A 56 -4.65 -1.90 0.87
N PRO A 57 -4.09 -1.60 2.04
CA PRO A 57 -3.01 -0.63 2.16
C PRO A 57 -1.76 -1.09 1.40
N ALA A 58 -0.81 -0.18 1.23
CA ALA A 58 0.52 -0.55 0.76
C ALA A 58 1.14 -1.61 1.70
N PRO A 59 1.85 -2.61 1.16
CA PRO A 59 2.51 -3.60 1.99
C PRO A 59 3.70 -3.01 2.73
N LEU A 60 4.02 -3.59 3.89
CA LEU A 60 5.31 -3.39 4.53
C LEU A 60 6.42 -4.06 3.71
N ILE A 61 7.66 -3.63 3.94
CA ILE A 61 8.83 -4.19 3.28
C ILE A 61 8.94 -5.70 3.57
N GLY A 62 8.94 -6.52 2.53
CA GLY A 62 9.01 -7.97 2.67
C GLY A 62 7.77 -8.65 3.24
N GLN A 63 6.65 -7.93 3.44
CA GLN A 63 5.42 -8.48 4.06
C GLN A 63 4.91 -9.77 3.38
N HIS A 64 5.04 -9.86 2.06
CA HIS A 64 4.56 -11.00 1.28
C HIS A 64 5.69 -11.90 0.77
N THR A 65 6.93 -11.74 1.24
CA THR A 65 8.08 -12.51 0.72
C THR A 65 7.89 -14.02 0.95
N ARG A 66 7.52 -14.44 2.17
CA ARG A 66 7.24 -15.85 2.47
C ARG A 66 6.07 -16.39 1.62
N GLU A 67 4.96 -15.67 1.57
CA GLU A 67 3.78 -16.06 0.77
C GLU A 67 4.18 -16.34 -0.68
N ILE A 68 4.91 -15.43 -1.32
CA ILE A 68 5.32 -15.61 -2.72
C ILE A 68 6.33 -16.75 -2.87
N LEU A 69 7.38 -16.81 -2.05
CA LEU A 69 8.40 -17.86 -2.19
C LEU A 69 7.84 -19.25 -1.89
N GLN A 70 6.98 -19.38 -0.90
CA GLN A 70 6.44 -20.65 -0.46
C GLN A 70 5.24 -21.09 -1.30
N GLU A 71 4.26 -20.20 -1.56
CA GLU A 71 3.00 -20.59 -2.20
C GLU A 71 3.06 -20.49 -3.73
N LEU A 72 3.78 -19.50 -4.27
CA LEU A 72 3.87 -19.32 -5.71
C LEU A 72 5.09 -20.02 -6.32
N LEU A 73 6.21 -20.06 -5.59
CA LEU A 73 7.47 -20.66 -6.07
C LEU A 73 7.77 -22.02 -5.44
N GLU A 74 6.89 -22.51 -4.55
CA GLU A 74 6.96 -23.84 -3.93
C GLU A 74 8.29 -24.11 -3.19
N MET A 75 8.96 -23.08 -2.69
CA MET A 75 10.20 -23.22 -1.92
C MET A 75 9.91 -23.74 -0.51
N SER A 76 10.81 -24.59 -0.01
CA SER A 76 10.77 -25.05 1.38
C SER A 76 11.13 -23.92 2.36
N LEU A 77 10.65 -24.03 3.59
CA LEU A 77 10.97 -23.05 4.64
C LEU A 77 12.48 -22.98 4.93
N ASP A 78 13.19 -24.10 4.78
CA ASP A 78 14.64 -24.16 4.99
C ASP A 78 15.41 -23.42 3.89
N GLU A 79 14.99 -23.53 2.62
CA GLU A 79 15.55 -22.74 1.52
C GLU A 79 15.29 -21.24 1.70
N ILE A 80 14.08 -20.88 2.15
CA ILE A 80 13.73 -19.49 2.44
C ILE A 80 14.64 -18.95 3.56
N ARG A 81 14.80 -19.69 4.67
CA ARG A 81 15.68 -19.30 5.78
C ARG A 81 17.12 -19.11 5.32
N ALA A 82 17.66 -20.04 4.53
CA ALA A 82 19.01 -19.94 3.98
C ALA A 82 19.21 -18.64 3.17
N GLY A 83 18.24 -18.26 2.33
CA GLY A 83 18.29 -17.01 1.57
C GLY A 83 18.16 -15.74 2.43
N TYR A 84 17.60 -15.83 3.63
CA TYR A 84 17.63 -14.74 4.62
C TYR A 84 18.95 -14.71 5.42
N GLU A 85 19.64 -15.84 5.57
CA GLU A 85 20.93 -15.94 6.25
C GLU A 85 22.10 -15.48 5.37
N ASP A 86 22.08 -15.84 4.08
CA ASP A 86 23.14 -15.47 3.12
C ASP A 86 22.99 -14.05 2.55
N GLY A 87 21.86 -13.39 2.84
CA GLY A 87 21.57 -12.02 2.45
C GLY A 87 20.83 -11.86 1.13
N THR A 88 20.45 -12.95 0.46
CA THR A 88 19.74 -12.94 -0.84
C THR A 88 18.38 -12.26 -0.75
N PHE A 89 17.57 -12.57 0.28
CA PHE A 89 16.23 -12.01 0.46
C PHE A 89 16.18 -10.80 1.39
N TRP A 90 17.23 -10.59 2.19
CA TRP A 90 17.29 -9.49 3.13
C TRP A 90 18.74 -9.09 3.44
N PRO A 91 19.12 -7.81 3.31
CA PRO A 91 20.49 -7.40 3.61
C PRO A 91 20.90 -7.71 5.05
N PRO A 92 22.04 -8.39 5.30
CA PRO A 92 22.48 -8.75 6.66
C PRO A 92 22.74 -7.54 7.57
N SER A 93 22.94 -6.35 6.99
CA SER A 93 23.15 -5.10 7.71
C SER A 93 21.88 -4.44 8.22
N ILE A 94 20.70 -4.88 7.78
CA ILE A 94 19.41 -4.31 8.18
C ILE A 94 18.74 -5.27 9.15
N PRO A 95 18.41 -4.85 10.39
CA PRO A 95 17.65 -5.69 11.31
C PRO A 95 16.31 -6.08 10.70
N LYS A 96 15.92 -7.35 10.85
CA LYS A 96 14.59 -7.82 10.42
C LYS A 96 13.53 -7.22 11.35
N TYR A 97 12.41 -6.83 10.76
CA TYR A 97 11.26 -6.38 11.54
C TYR A 97 10.55 -7.58 12.20
N PRO A 98 9.81 -7.38 13.32
CA PRO A 98 9.15 -8.49 14.03
C PRO A 98 8.26 -9.36 13.13
N TYR A 99 7.49 -8.76 12.23
CA TYR A 99 6.63 -9.50 11.29
C TYR A 99 7.42 -10.32 10.25
N VAL A 100 8.67 -9.95 9.95
CA VAL A 100 9.55 -10.74 9.09
C VAL A 100 10.09 -11.94 9.85
N GLU A 101 10.47 -11.76 11.12
CA GLU A 101 10.93 -12.86 11.98
C GLU A 101 9.80 -13.86 12.25
N GLU A 102 8.59 -13.39 12.53
CA GLU A 102 7.39 -14.22 12.65
C GLU A 102 7.10 -15.00 11.36
N ALA A 103 7.29 -14.36 10.20
CA ALA A 103 7.17 -15.04 8.92
C ALA A 103 8.26 -16.12 8.72
N LEU A 104 9.39 -16.11 9.41
CA LEU A 104 10.43 -17.14 9.27
C LEU A 104 10.31 -18.29 10.27
N GLN A 105 9.38 -18.21 11.22
CA GLN A 105 9.02 -19.29 12.14
C GLN A 105 8.19 -20.36 11.42
#